data_AF-L1JUL4-F1
#
_entry.id   AF-L1JUL4-F1
#
_cell.length_a   1.000
_cell.length_b   1.000
_cell.length_c   1.000
_cell.angle_alpha   90.00
_cell.angle_beta   90.00
_cell.angle_gamma   90.00
#
_symmetry.space_group_name_H-M   'P 1'
#
loop_
_entity.id
_entity.type
_entity.pdbx_description
1 polymer ?
#
loop_
_entity_poly.entity_id
_entity_poly.type
_entity_poly.pdbx_seq_one_letter_code
_entity_poly.pdbx_strand_id
1 'polypeptide(L)'
;MNTDGMDRSRSTESFPGSYASKHSIDNNDNSMAASSSNLAGVGIFFQQDSDSNEVFVKTIVKGGSADRSGVIRMGDVVVRVDHDNVEGQPLAILRTGILGTQDEIDRLKRQNSHLETQKAHDAAELLRYRQHMDQQRKDFDQKYLDMNDLMARKDEEIARLKQELNSTGDSRREATAIRNDLLKLKESYKDDARKAEEKENLRMQYIEDLKKKLRNERRMREDAELRENRLVEDMRRKMEDDKSRKLKEQEARSKFDNERKRVQEALKLNETIAQKLKEVEPSMTQLHMQLYVPEKGTSPSPSNKISTQSNLIPATSKDDEESFFMG
;
A
#
# COMPACT_ATOMS: atom_id res chain seq x y z
N MET A 1 -79.73 -10.19 -27.52
CA MET A 1 -79.15 -9.73 -28.80
C MET A 1 -77.89 -10.55 -29.04
N ASN A 2 -77.83 -11.21 -30.20
CA ASN A 2 -76.77 -12.12 -30.66
C ASN A 2 -75.50 -11.37 -31.10
N THR A 3 -74.47 -12.18 -31.43
CA THR A 3 -73.26 -11.94 -32.25
C THR A 3 -72.13 -11.21 -31.54
N ASP A 4 -70.84 -11.46 -31.72
CA ASP A 4 -69.96 -12.41 -32.43
C ASP A 4 -68.56 -12.04 -31.86
N GLY A 5 -67.54 -12.88 -31.71
CA GLY A 5 -66.94 -13.77 -32.70
C GLY A 5 -65.56 -13.22 -33.10
N MET A 6 -64.51 -14.02 -32.84
CA MET A 6 -63.15 -13.95 -33.43
C MET A 6 -62.26 -12.78 -32.92
N ASP A 7 -60.93 -12.85 -32.81
CA ASP A 7 -59.96 -13.70 -33.49
C ASP A 7 -58.65 -13.83 -32.69
N ARG A 8 -57.93 -14.92 -32.95
CA ARG A 8 -56.59 -15.27 -32.46
C ARG A 8 -55.53 -14.52 -33.25
N SER A 9 -54.42 -14.14 -32.63
CA SER A 9 -53.11 -14.11 -33.30
C SER A 9 -51.97 -14.21 -32.30
N ARG A 10 -51.33 -15.38 -32.31
CA ARG A 10 -49.96 -15.62 -31.83
C ARG A 10 -48.98 -14.86 -32.72
N SER A 11 -47.98 -14.25 -32.13
CA SER A 11 -46.68 -14.02 -32.79
C SER A 11 -45.56 -14.44 -31.84
N THR A 12 -45.23 -15.72 -31.93
CA THR A 12 -43.92 -16.26 -31.56
C THR A 12 -42.94 -15.85 -32.65
N GLU A 13 -42.04 -14.93 -32.36
CA GLU A 13 -40.85 -14.74 -33.18
C GLU A 13 -39.69 -15.49 -32.55
N SER A 14 -39.13 -16.36 -33.38
CA SER A 14 -37.96 -17.19 -33.15
C SER A 14 -37.07 -17.04 -34.37
N PHE A 15 -35.75 -17.18 -34.15
CA PHE A 15 -34.64 -17.39 -35.10
C PHE A 15 -34.02 -16.15 -35.79
N PRO A 16 -32.81 -16.25 -36.40
CA PRO A 16 -31.62 -17.10 -36.13
C PRO A 16 -30.26 -16.34 -36.30
N GLY A 17 -29.12 -17.03 -36.04
CA GLY A 17 -27.80 -16.72 -36.64
C GLY A 17 -26.75 -16.27 -35.62
N SER A 18 -25.80 -17.10 -35.13
CA SER A 18 -24.75 -17.84 -35.83
C SER A 18 -23.94 -16.99 -36.82
N TYR A 19 -22.88 -16.35 -36.32
CA TYR A 19 -21.68 -16.06 -37.10
C TYR A 19 -20.46 -16.54 -36.32
N ALA A 20 -20.07 -17.78 -36.58
CA ALA A 20 -18.69 -18.19 -36.49
C ALA A 20 -17.92 -17.48 -37.61
N SER A 21 -16.92 -16.67 -37.28
CA SER A 21 -15.93 -16.20 -38.25
C SER A 21 -14.58 -16.83 -37.91
N LYS A 22 -14.22 -17.81 -38.74
CA LYS A 22 -12.85 -18.31 -38.90
C LYS A 22 -12.08 -17.24 -39.67
N HIS A 23 -11.03 -16.68 -39.08
CA HIS A 23 -9.89 -16.20 -39.84
C HIS A 23 -8.60 -16.79 -39.25
N SER A 24 -8.19 -17.89 -39.88
CA SER A 24 -6.79 -18.25 -40.05
C SER A 24 -6.14 -17.19 -40.95
N ILE A 25 -5.15 -16.47 -40.42
CA ILE A 25 -4.09 -15.88 -41.24
C ILE A 25 -2.79 -16.40 -40.65
N ASP A 26 -2.26 -17.41 -41.33
CA ASP A 26 -0.90 -17.88 -41.17
C ASP A 26 0.09 -16.87 -41.77
N ASN A 27 1.18 -16.68 -41.02
CA ASN A 27 2.56 -16.43 -41.44
C ASN A 27 2.89 -15.15 -42.23
N ASN A 28 3.68 -14.27 -41.60
CA ASN A 28 5.08 -14.15 -42.03
C ASN A 28 5.99 -13.60 -40.92
N ASP A 29 6.97 -14.41 -40.54
CA ASP A 29 8.21 -14.04 -39.87
C ASP A 29 8.90 -12.89 -40.63
N ASN A 30 9.20 -11.77 -39.95
CA ASN A 30 10.53 -11.16 -39.99
C ASN A 30 10.65 -10.01 -38.97
N SER A 31 11.11 -10.30 -37.76
CA SER A 31 12.09 -9.43 -37.09
C SER A 31 12.83 -10.20 -36.00
N MET A 32 13.88 -10.90 -36.44
CA MET A 32 15.04 -11.16 -35.60
C MET A 32 15.50 -9.86 -34.91
N ALA A 33 15.11 -9.71 -33.66
CA ALA A 33 15.85 -8.95 -32.67
C ALA A 33 15.56 -9.59 -31.31
N ALA A 34 16.10 -10.79 -31.12
CA ALA A 34 16.35 -11.28 -29.77
C ALA A 34 17.39 -10.36 -29.13
N SER A 35 16.94 -9.28 -28.51
CA SER A 35 17.64 -8.72 -27.36
C SER A 35 16.91 -9.23 -26.13
N SER A 36 17.57 -10.14 -25.44
CA SER A 36 17.28 -10.66 -24.11
C SER A 36 16.99 -9.55 -23.10
N SER A 37 15.76 -9.05 -23.07
CA SER A 37 15.23 -8.32 -21.93
C SER A 37 13.71 -8.50 -21.90
N ASN A 38 13.18 -9.07 -20.82
CA ASN A 38 11.74 -9.13 -20.53
C ASN A 38 11.17 -7.73 -20.19
N LEU A 39 11.74 -6.68 -20.78
CA LEU A 39 11.45 -5.28 -20.49
C LEU A 39 10.38 -4.78 -21.44
N ALA A 40 9.42 -4.06 -20.88
CA ALA A 40 8.30 -3.49 -21.58
C ALA A 40 8.18 -2.01 -21.20
N GLY A 41 8.02 -1.18 -22.24
CA GLY A 41 7.94 0.27 -22.09
C GLY A 41 6.51 0.80 -22.13
N VAL A 42 6.35 2.07 -21.73
CA VAL A 42 5.07 2.79 -21.69
C VAL A 42 4.66 3.41 -23.04
N GLY A 43 5.49 3.28 -24.08
CA GLY A 43 5.22 3.81 -25.43
C GLY A 43 5.54 5.30 -25.59
N ILE A 44 6.64 5.76 -24.99
CA ILE A 44 7.11 7.14 -25.06
C ILE A 44 8.54 7.15 -25.61
N PHE A 45 8.80 8.08 -26.54
CA PHE A 45 10.15 8.44 -26.95
C PHE A 45 10.56 9.75 -26.28
N PHE A 46 11.64 9.69 -25.51
CA PHE A 46 12.22 10.84 -24.83
C PHE A 46 13.35 11.46 -25.65
N GLN A 47 13.55 12.76 -25.47
CA GLN A 47 14.72 13.50 -25.95
C GLN A 47 15.31 14.30 -24.79
N GLN A 48 16.63 14.38 -24.74
CA GLN A 48 17.35 15.19 -23.76
C GLN A 48 17.85 16.47 -24.44
N ASP A 49 17.63 17.61 -23.79
CA ASP A 49 18.21 18.88 -24.19
C ASP A 49 19.70 18.92 -23.79
N SER A 50 20.57 19.35 -24.71
CA SER A 50 22.01 19.46 -24.47
C SER A 50 22.37 20.64 -23.56
N ASP A 51 21.52 21.66 -23.51
CA ASP A 51 21.83 22.92 -22.82
C ASP A 51 21.29 22.91 -21.38
N SER A 52 20.10 22.35 -21.17
CA SER A 52 19.46 22.26 -19.84
C SER A 52 19.58 20.88 -19.17
N ASN A 53 20.06 19.85 -19.88
CA ASN A 53 20.00 18.44 -19.47
C ASN A 53 18.58 17.91 -19.17
N GLU A 54 17.52 18.66 -19.48
CA GLU A 54 16.14 18.26 -19.26
C GLU A 54 15.74 17.14 -20.23
N VAL A 55 14.98 16.17 -19.72
CA VAL A 55 14.44 15.08 -20.53
C VAL A 55 12.96 15.34 -20.77
N PHE A 56 12.57 15.50 -22.04
CA PHE A 56 11.20 15.79 -22.44
C PHE A 56 10.61 14.71 -23.36
N VAL A 57 9.28 14.66 -23.39
CA VAL A 57 8.50 13.77 -24.26
C VAL A 57 8.57 14.28 -25.69
N LYS A 58 9.33 13.59 -26.56
CA LYS A 58 9.44 13.93 -27.97
C LYS A 58 8.25 13.40 -28.77
N THR A 59 7.87 12.15 -28.52
CA THR A 59 6.83 11.46 -29.30
C THR A 59 6.14 10.43 -28.44
N ILE A 60 4.83 10.30 -28.64
CA ILE A 60 3.99 9.28 -28.01
C ILE A 60 3.62 8.25 -29.08
N VAL A 61 3.82 6.98 -28.77
CA VAL A 61 3.48 5.87 -29.67
C VAL A 61 1.97 5.71 -29.71
N LYS A 62 1.36 5.89 -30.89
CA LYS A 62 -0.08 5.69 -31.10
C LYS A 62 -0.51 4.29 -30.67
N GLY A 63 -1.60 4.21 -29.91
CA GLY A 63 -2.11 2.98 -29.32
C GLY A 63 -1.27 2.43 -28.18
N GLY A 64 -0.16 3.08 -27.78
CA GLY A 64 0.65 2.72 -26.62
C GLY A 64 0.00 3.09 -25.28
N SER A 65 0.58 2.66 -24.16
CA SER A 65 0.01 2.92 -22.83
C SER A 65 -0.10 4.42 -22.50
N ALA A 66 0.91 5.21 -22.86
CA ALA A 66 0.90 6.67 -22.69
C ALA A 66 -0.17 7.37 -23.56
N ASP A 67 -0.35 6.91 -24.80
CA ASP A 67 -1.39 7.43 -25.70
C ASP A 67 -2.79 7.14 -25.16
N ARG A 68 -3.01 5.89 -24.70
CA ARG A 68 -4.31 5.48 -24.13
C ARG A 68 -4.65 6.17 -22.82
N SER A 69 -3.65 6.58 -22.03
CA SER A 69 -3.92 7.33 -20.79
C SER A 69 -4.37 8.75 -21.10
N GLY A 70 -3.84 9.37 -22.16
CA GLY A 70 -4.11 10.75 -22.55
C GLY A 70 -3.61 11.81 -21.56
N VAL A 71 -2.96 11.40 -20.48
CA VAL A 71 -2.47 12.30 -19.42
C VAL A 71 -1.15 12.97 -19.82
N ILE A 72 -0.28 12.22 -20.51
CA ILE A 72 1.06 12.66 -20.92
C ILE A 72 0.97 13.24 -22.34
N ARG A 73 1.66 14.36 -22.59
CA ARG A 73 1.68 15.07 -23.88
C ARG A 73 3.09 15.30 -24.38
N MET A 74 3.23 15.54 -25.68
CA MET A 74 4.50 15.96 -26.26
C MET A 74 4.94 17.30 -25.66
N GLY A 75 6.22 17.43 -25.34
CA GLY A 75 6.79 18.59 -24.67
C GLY A 75 6.78 18.52 -23.13
N ASP A 76 6.10 17.55 -22.52
CA ASP A 76 6.15 17.36 -21.06
C ASP A 76 7.58 17.00 -20.62
N VAL A 77 8.05 17.59 -19.52
CA VAL A 77 9.37 17.34 -18.93
C VAL A 77 9.26 16.30 -17.83
N VAL A 78 10.17 15.32 -17.84
CA VAL A 78 10.21 14.27 -16.82
C VAL A 78 11.03 14.76 -15.63
N VAL A 79 10.33 15.04 -14.53
CA VAL A 79 10.93 15.49 -13.28
C VAL A 79 11.14 14.35 -12.28
N ARG A 80 10.24 13.36 -12.28
CA ARG A 80 10.27 12.25 -11.31
C ARG A 80 9.83 10.94 -11.98
N VAL A 81 10.49 9.84 -11.64
CA VAL A 81 10.04 8.48 -11.96
C VAL A 81 9.83 7.76 -10.65
N ASP A 82 8.63 7.25 -10.45
CA ASP A 82 8.17 6.72 -9.16
C ASP A 82 8.44 7.69 -8.00
N HIS A 83 9.44 7.39 -7.17
CA HIS A 83 9.77 8.12 -5.94
C HIS A 83 11.08 8.92 -6.09
N ASP A 84 11.80 8.75 -7.19
CA ASP A 84 13.14 9.29 -7.41
C ASP A 84 13.11 10.53 -8.29
N ASN A 85 13.71 11.62 -7.80
CA ASN A 85 13.90 12.84 -8.59
C ASN A 85 14.95 12.57 -9.68
N VAL A 86 14.57 12.77 -10.94
CA VAL A 86 15.40 12.48 -12.13
C VAL A 86 15.66 13.74 -12.95
N GLU A 87 15.30 14.90 -12.44
CA GLU A 87 15.56 16.19 -13.07
C GLU A 87 17.06 16.39 -13.34
N GLY A 88 17.41 16.78 -14.56
CA GLY A 88 18.79 16.96 -15.02
C GLY A 88 19.63 15.69 -15.12
N GLN A 89 19.07 14.51 -14.84
CA GLN A 89 19.79 13.24 -14.95
C GLN A 89 19.92 12.78 -16.41
N PRO A 90 20.99 12.05 -16.76
CA PRO A 90 21.13 11.45 -18.08
C PRO A 90 19.96 10.54 -18.45
N LEU A 91 19.52 10.60 -19.71
CA LEU A 91 18.44 9.76 -20.23
C LEU A 91 18.63 8.25 -19.98
N ALA A 92 19.88 7.78 -19.87
CA ALA A 92 20.19 6.38 -19.55
C ALA A 92 19.63 5.93 -18.20
N ILE A 93 19.67 6.79 -17.17
CA ILE A 93 19.14 6.50 -15.82
C ILE A 93 17.62 6.43 -15.87
N LEU A 94 17.01 7.31 -16.66
CA LEU A 94 15.57 7.33 -16.85
C LEU A 94 15.06 6.04 -17.50
N ARG A 95 15.80 5.49 -18.48
CA ARG A 95 15.44 4.23 -19.16
C ARG A 95 15.36 3.06 -18.18
N THR A 96 16.25 2.98 -17.20
CA THR A 96 16.24 1.90 -16.22
C THR A 96 15.08 2.00 -15.22
N GLY A 97 14.59 3.21 -14.93
CA GLY A 97 13.47 3.42 -14.01
C GLY A 97 12.08 3.29 -14.65
N ILE A 98 11.94 3.57 -15.95
CA ILE A 98 10.63 3.58 -16.63
C ILE A 98 10.27 2.23 -17.26
N LEU A 99 11.26 1.40 -17.59
CA LEU A 99 11.02 0.09 -18.18
C LEU A 99 10.59 -0.90 -17.09
N GLY A 100 9.37 -1.44 -17.21
CA GLY A 100 8.88 -2.51 -16.35
C GLY A 100 9.18 -3.89 -16.93
N THR A 101 9.05 -4.93 -16.13
CA THR A 101 9.12 -6.31 -16.60
C THR A 101 7.76 -6.80 -17.11
N GLN A 102 7.77 -7.81 -17.98
CA GLN A 102 6.55 -8.45 -18.46
C GLN A 102 5.70 -9.03 -17.30
N ASP A 103 6.36 -9.59 -16.26
CA ASP A 103 5.69 -10.14 -15.08
C ASP A 103 4.94 -9.06 -14.26
N GLU A 104 5.55 -7.88 -14.10
CA GLU A 104 4.93 -6.74 -13.43
C GLU A 104 3.70 -6.25 -14.19
N ILE A 105 3.78 -6.19 -15.53
CA ILE A 105 2.64 -5.84 -16.37
C ILE A 105 1.49 -6.82 -16.18
N ASP A 106 1.77 -8.12 -16.19
CA ASP A 106 0.72 -9.12 -16.06
C ASP A 106 0.14 -9.19 -14.64
N ARG A 107 0.94 -8.86 -13.62
CA ARG A 107 0.46 -8.61 -12.25
C ARG A 107 -0.48 -7.40 -12.21
N LEU A 108 -0.09 -6.27 -12.79
CA LEU A 108 -0.90 -5.04 -12.81
C LEU A 108 -2.21 -5.24 -13.60
N LYS A 109 -2.19 -5.97 -14.71
CA LYS A 109 -3.41 -6.34 -15.46
C LYS A 109 -4.39 -7.16 -14.62
N ARG A 110 -3.90 -8.17 -13.89
CA ARG A 110 -4.74 -8.98 -12.99
C ARG A 110 -5.36 -8.14 -11.88
N GLN A 111 -4.56 -7.25 -11.27
CA GLN A 111 -5.03 -6.34 -10.23
C GLN A 111 -6.11 -5.37 -10.77
N ASN A 112 -5.90 -4.79 -11.95
CA ASN A 112 -6.90 -3.94 -12.59
C ASN A 112 -8.18 -4.70 -12.93
N SER A 113 -8.08 -5.93 -13.45
CA SER A 113 -9.26 -6.76 -13.71
C SER A 113 -10.06 -7.03 -12.44
N HIS A 114 -9.38 -7.27 -11.31
CA HIS A 114 -10.04 -7.50 -10.03
C HIS A 114 -10.74 -6.22 -9.52
N LEU A 115 -10.06 -5.07 -9.60
CA LEU A 115 -10.64 -3.77 -9.24
C LEU A 115 -11.86 -3.41 -10.07
N GLU A 116 -11.83 -3.64 -11.38
CA GLU A 116 -12.98 -3.39 -12.26
C GLU A 116 -14.16 -4.32 -11.94
N THR A 117 -13.89 -5.59 -11.61
CA THR A 117 -14.92 -6.52 -11.15
C THR A 117 -15.56 -6.05 -9.84
N GLN A 118 -14.76 -5.54 -8.91
CA GLN A 118 -15.23 -5.03 -7.63
C GLN A 118 -16.07 -3.76 -7.80
N LYS A 119 -15.62 -2.80 -8.62
CA LYS A 119 -16.42 -1.61 -8.96
C LYS A 119 -17.75 -1.98 -9.60
N ALA A 120 -17.76 -2.97 -10.49
CA ALA A 120 -18.99 -3.43 -11.12
C ALA A 120 -19.97 -4.07 -10.10
N HIS A 121 -19.45 -4.85 -9.16
CA HIS A 121 -20.24 -5.40 -8.06
C HIS A 121 -20.85 -4.30 -7.19
N ASP A 122 -20.03 -3.34 -6.75
CA ASP A 122 -20.47 -2.24 -5.89
C ASP A 122 -21.51 -1.36 -6.60
N ALA A 123 -21.32 -1.09 -7.89
CA ALA A 123 -22.29 -0.38 -8.72
C ALA A 123 -23.62 -1.14 -8.84
N ALA A 124 -23.57 -2.47 -8.98
CA ALA A 124 -24.77 -3.31 -9.04
C ALA A 124 -25.52 -3.33 -7.70
N GLU A 125 -24.82 -3.39 -6.56
CA GLU A 125 -25.44 -3.29 -5.24
C GLU A 125 -26.09 -1.92 -5.01
N LEU A 126 -25.40 -0.83 -5.37
CA LEU A 126 -25.96 0.52 -5.29
C LEU A 126 -27.24 0.65 -6.14
N LEU A 127 -27.26 0.06 -7.33
CA LEU A 127 -28.44 0.06 -8.19
C LEU A 127 -29.60 -0.71 -7.55
N ARG A 128 -29.34 -1.88 -6.95
CA ARG A 128 -30.36 -2.66 -6.23
C ARG A 128 -30.93 -1.88 -5.05
N TYR A 129 -30.07 -1.21 -4.28
CA TYR A 129 -30.52 -0.37 -3.16
C TYR A 129 -31.39 0.79 -3.64
N ARG A 130 -30.99 1.47 -4.72
CA ARG A 130 -31.77 2.55 -5.34
C ARG A 130 -33.15 2.06 -5.80
N GLN A 131 -33.21 0.94 -6.51
CA GLN A 131 -34.47 0.34 -6.97
C GLN A 131 -35.40 -0.02 -5.80
N HIS A 132 -34.85 -0.58 -4.72
CA HIS A 132 -35.63 -0.88 -3.52
C HIS A 132 -36.21 0.38 -2.87
N MET A 133 -35.42 1.45 -2.76
CA MET A 133 -35.89 2.73 -2.22
C MET A 133 -36.97 3.37 -3.09
N ASP A 134 -36.82 3.30 -4.41
CA ASP A 134 -37.82 3.81 -5.36
C ASP A 134 -39.13 3.01 -5.27
N GLN A 135 -39.04 1.69 -5.08
CA GLN A 135 -40.23 0.87 -4.86
C GLN A 135 -40.94 1.23 -3.56
N GLN A 136 -40.21 1.42 -2.46
CA GLN A 136 -40.80 1.84 -1.19
C GLN A 136 -41.50 3.20 -1.28
N ARG A 137 -40.94 4.14 -2.05
CA ARG A 137 -41.59 5.44 -2.32
C ARG A 137 -42.91 5.25 -3.06
N LYS A 138 -42.93 4.45 -4.13
CA LYS A 138 -44.15 4.15 -4.89
C LYS A 138 -45.22 3.48 -4.01
N ASP A 139 -44.83 2.51 -3.19
CA ASP A 139 -45.75 1.83 -2.28
C ASP A 139 -46.34 2.80 -1.24
N PHE A 140 -45.54 3.75 -0.77
CA PHE A 140 -46.00 4.80 0.14
C PHE A 140 -46.97 5.77 -0.53
N ASP A 141 -46.63 6.26 -1.72
CA ASP A 141 -47.48 7.17 -2.50
C ASP A 141 -48.82 6.52 -2.86
N GLN A 142 -48.80 5.23 -3.23
CA GLN A 142 -50.01 4.47 -3.52
C GLN A 142 -50.91 4.36 -2.29
N LYS A 143 -50.35 4.03 -1.12
CA LYS A 143 -51.12 3.98 0.14
C LYS A 143 -51.74 5.33 0.48
N TYR A 144 -51.05 6.42 0.17
CA TYR A 144 -51.56 7.77 0.40
C TYR A 144 -52.75 8.09 -0.52
N LEU A 145 -52.69 7.71 -1.80
CA LEU A 145 -53.81 7.84 -2.74
C LEU A 145 -55.02 7.01 -2.29
N ASP A 146 -54.81 5.73 -1.95
CA ASP A 146 -55.88 4.84 -1.49
C ASP A 146 -56.56 5.37 -0.21
N MET A 147 -55.77 5.97 0.69
CA MET A 147 -56.28 6.59 1.92
C MET A 147 -57.10 7.85 1.64
N ASN A 148 -56.68 8.68 0.68
CA ASN A 148 -57.45 9.85 0.27
C ASN A 148 -58.78 9.47 -0.39
N ASP A 149 -58.78 8.43 -1.23
CA ASP A 149 -60.01 7.90 -1.82
C ASP A 149 -60.97 7.34 -0.74
N LEU A 150 -60.42 6.67 0.27
CA LEU A 150 -61.20 6.18 1.41
C LEU A 150 -61.81 7.34 2.20
N MET A 151 -61.02 8.40 2.45
CA MET A 151 -61.51 9.61 3.12
C MET A 151 -62.64 10.27 2.33
N ALA A 152 -62.49 10.42 1.01
CA ALA A 152 -63.53 10.99 0.15
C ALA A 152 -64.83 10.18 0.19
N ARG A 153 -64.76 8.85 0.12
CA ARG A 153 -65.94 7.96 0.26
C ARG A 153 -66.61 8.13 1.62
N LYS A 154 -65.82 8.28 2.69
CA LYS A 154 -66.33 8.49 4.04
C LYS A 154 -66.96 9.87 4.21
N ASP A 155 -66.42 10.89 3.58
CA ASP A 155 -67.02 12.23 3.56
C ASP A 155 -68.37 12.25 2.81
N GLU A 156 -68.49 11.51 1.70
CA GLU A 156 -69.76 11.32 0.99
C GLU A 156 -70.80 10.56 1.85
N GLU A 157 -70.38 9.51 2.56
CA GLU A 157 -71.23 8.75 3.48
C GLU A 157 -71.73 9.64 4.63
N ILE A 158 -70.85 10.47 5.20
CA ILE A 158 -71.21 11.46 6.23
C ILE A 158 -72.20 12.49 5.66
N ALA A 159 -72.03 12.95 4.42
CA ALA A 159 -72.94 13.89 3.79
C ALA A 159 -74.34 13.29 3.60
N ARG A 160 -74.43 12.02 3.17
CA ARG A 160 -75.72 11.29 3.07
C ARG A 160 -76.38 11.13 4.43
N LEU A 161 -75.65 10.67 5.44
CA LEU A 161 -76.18 10.50 6.80
C LEU A 161 -76.64 11.83 7.40
N LYS A 162 -75.96 12.95 7.11
CA LYS A 162 -76.40 14.30 7.51
C LYS A 162 -77.71 14.73 6.85
N GLN A 163 -77.91 14.38 5.58
CA GLN A 163 -79.14 14.67 4.85
C GLN A 163 -80.32 13.87 5.44
N GLU A 164 -80.09 12.60 5.77
CA GLU A 164 -81.05 11.72 6.44
C GLU A 164 -81.32 12.15 7.90
N LEU A 165 -80.31 12.74 8.58
CA LEU A 165 -80.43 13.34 9.90
C LEU A 165 -81.42 14.51 9.94
N ASN A 166 -81.43 15.32 8.88
CA ASN A 166 -82.26 16.52 8.81
C ASN A 166 -83.76 16.20 8.68
N SER A 167 -84.12 14.93 8.40
CA SER A 167 -85.51 14.46 8.35
C SER A 167 -86.05 13.90 9.68
N THR A 168 -85.23 13.68 10.72
CA THR A 168 -85.70 12.95 11.93
C THR A 168 -84.96 13.39 13.20
N GLY A 169 -85.71 13.86 14.20
CA GLY A 169 -85.18 14.45 15.45
C GLY A 169 -84.38 13.50 16.35
N ASP A 170 -84.54 12.18 16.20
CA ASP A 170 -83.80 11.17 16.98
C ASP A 170 -82.35 10.99 16.51
N SER A 171 -82.07 11.29 15.24
CA SER A 171 -80.75 11.13 14.62
C SER A 171 -79.71 12.13 15.17
N ARG A 172 -80.15 13.23 15.80
CA ARG A 172 -79.25 14.22 16.43
C ARG A 172 -78.46 13.64 17.61
N ARG A 173 -79.05 12.72 18.39
CA ARG A 173 -78.36 12.09 19.54
C ARG A 173 -77.35 11.05 19.08
N GLU A 174 -77.71 10.28 18.06
CA GLU A 174 -76.83 9.27 17.46
C GLU A 174 -75.63 9.92 16.75
N ALA A 175 -75.84 10.99 15.98
CA ALA A 175 -74.75 11.76 15.38
C ALA A 175 -73.80 12.39 16.41
N THR A 176 -74.31 12.81 17.58
CA THR A 176 -73.44 13.30 18.66
C THR A 176 -72.64 12.19 19.32
N ALA A 177 -73.21 10.98 19.45
CA ALA A 177 -72.48 9.82 19.97
C ALA A 177 -71.34 9.41 19.01
N ILE A 178 -71.63 9.29 17.71
CA ILE A 178 -70.64 8.97 16.67
C ILE A 178 -69.52 10.02 16.63
N ARG A 179 -69.87 11.31 16.73
CA ARG A 179 -68.87 12.39 16.79
C ARG A 179 -67.94 12.28 18.00
N ASN A 180 -68.48 11.92 19.17
CA ASN A 180 -67.69 11.75 20.38
C ASN A 180 -66.77 10.54 20.29
N ASP A 181 -67.22 9.44 19.69
CA ASP A 181 -66.38 8.26 19.50
C ASP A 181 -65.30 8.50 18.44
N LEU A 182 -65.58 9.27 17.38
CA LEU A 182 -64.56 9.73 16.44
C LEU A 182 -63.51 10.63 17.09
N LEU A 183 -63.91 11.49 18.03
CA LEU A 183 -62.97 12.32 18.80
C LEU A 183 -62.07 11.47 19.69
N LYS A 184 -62.62 10.47 20.39
CA LYS A 184 -61.81 9.52 21.19
C LYS A 184 -60.83 8.75 20.32
N LEU A 185 -61.29 8.29 19.16
CA LEU A 185 -60.46 7.56 18.21
C LEU A 185 -59.32 8.44 17.67
N LYS A 186 -59.61 9.70 17.31
CA LYS A 186 -58.60 10.67 16.88
C LYS A 186 -57.55 10.91 17.96
N GLU A 187 -57.96 11.00 19.22
CA GLU A 187 -57.02 11.21 20.33
C GLU A 187 -56.17 9.95 20.59
N SER A 188 -56.76 8.75 20.48
CA SER A 188 -56.00 7.49 20.51
C SER A 188 -54.92 7.44 19.42
N TYR A 189 -55.24 7.84 18.20
CA TYR A 189 -54.26 7.87 17.10
C TYR A 189 -53.13 8.87 17.33
N LYS A 190 -53.41 10.02 17.95
CA LYS A 190 -52.36 10.99 18.33
C LYS A 190 -51.43 10.41 19.40
N ASP A 191 -51.98 9.69 20.38
CA ASP A 191 -51.17 9.06 21.42
C ASP A 191 -50.30 7.93 20.85
N ASP A 192 -50.82 7.14 19.91
CA ASP A 192 -50.04 6.12 19.22
C ASP A 192 -48.96 6.73 18.32
N ALA A 193 -49.25 7.86 17.65
CA ALA A 193 -48.25 8.61 16.89
C ALA A 193 -47.13 9.16 17.79
N ARG A 194 -47.45 9.70 18.97
CA ARG A 194 -46.46 10.15 19.97
C ARG A 194 -45.57 9.00 20.45
N LYS A 195 -46.14 7.84 20.77
CA LYS A 195 -45.37 6.65 21.15
C LYS A 195 -44.46 6.15 20.02
N ALA A 196 -44.92 6.25 18.77
CA ALA A 196 -44.10 5.90 17.62
C ALA A 196 -42.90 6.85 17.46
N GLU A 197 -43.12 8.16 17.63
CA GLU A 197 -42.06 9.18 17.62
C GLU A 197 -41.04 8.98 18.75
N GLU A 198 -41.50 8.70 19.98
CA GLU A 198 -40.62 8.37 21.11
C GLU A 198 -39.77 7.13 20.83
N LYS A 199 -40.37 6.08 20.25
CA LYS A 199 -39.65 4.86 19.86
C LYS A 199 -38.61 5.12 18.77
N GLU A 200 -38.91 6.00 17.81
CA GLU A 200 -37.99 6.41 16.76
C GLU A 200 -36.81 7.22 17.34
N ASN A 201 -37.08 8.14 18.26
CA ASN A 201 -36.06 8.90 18.97
C ASN A 201 -35.11 8.00 19.77
N LEU A 202 -35.64 7.01 20.49
CA LEU A 202 -34.83 6.00 21.20
C LEU A 202 -33.97 5.17 20.24
N ARG A 203 -34.53 4.78 19.09
CA ARG A 203 -33.78 4.04 18.05
C ARG A 203 -32.64 4.89 17.49
N MET A 204 -32.86 6.17 17.25
CA MET A 204 -31.84 7.11 16.77
C MET A 204 -30.71 7.30 17.79
N GLN A 205 -31.06 7.44 19.07
CA GLN A 205 -30.08 7.52 20.15
C GLN A 205 -29.23 6.25 20.23
N TYR A 206 -29.85 5.07 20.14
CA TYR A 206 -29.15 3.79 20.14
C TYR A 206 -28.18 3.64 18.94
N ILE A 207 -28.59 4.09 17.76
CA ILE A 207 -27.72 4.11 16.56
C ILE A 207 -26.52 5.03 16.78
N GLU A 208 -26.72 6.21 17.38
CA GLU A 208 -25.62 7.15 17.62
C GLU A 208 -24.63 6.61 18.66
N ASP A 209 -25.11 5.95 19.71
CA ASP A 209 -24.27 5.26 20.69
C ASP A 209 -23.46 4.13 20.05
N LEU A 210 -24.06 3.34 19.15
CA LEU A 210 -23.35 2.32 18.37
C LEU A 210 -22.26 2.94 17.49
N LYS A 211 -22.55 4.04 16.77
CA LYS A 211 -21.55 4.77 15.98
C LYS A 211 -20.41 5.29 16.85
N LYS A 212 -20.71 5.78 18.06
CA LYS A 212 -19.68 6.24 19.01
C LYS A 212 -18.80 5.08 19.48
N LYS A 213 -19.37 3.93 19.80
CA LYS A 213 -18.62 2.71 20.14
C LYS A 213 -17.71 2.27 19.00
N LEU A 214 -18.22 2.23 17.77
CA LEU A 214 -17.45 1.84 16.59
C LEU A 214 -16.28 2.80 16.32
N ARG A 215 -16.50 4.11 16.48
CA ARG A 215 -15.43 5.12 16.38
C ARG A 215 -14.34 4.91 17.43
N ASN A 216 -14.72 4.60 18.66
CA ASN A 216 -13.75 4.33 19.73
C ASN A 216 -12.97 3.04 19.48
N GLU A 217 -13.64 1.97 19.04
CA GLU A 217 -12.99 0.71 18.71
C GLU A 217 -11.98 0.88 17.57
N ARG A 218 -12.34 1.64 16.53
CA ARG A 218 -11.43 1.97 15.43
C ARG A 218 -10.18 2.71 15.92
N ARG A 219 -10.34 3.74 16.77
CA ARG A 219 -9.21 4.46 17.38
C ARG A 219 -8.31 3.52 18.18
N MET A 220 -8.89 2.62 18.97
CA MET A 220 -8.11 1.64 19.75
C MET A 220 -7.33 0.67 18.86
N ARG A 221 -7.90 0.25 17.72
CA ARG A 221 -7.19 -0.59 16.75
C ARG A 221 -6.04 0.17 16.08
N GLU A 222 -6.26 1.41 15.66
CA GLU A 222 -5.23 2.28 15.08
C GLU A 222 -4.07 2.51 16.06
N ASP A 223 -4.37 2.75 17.34
CA ASP A 223 -3.36 2.88 18.40
C ASP A 223 -2.60 1.58 18.66
N ALA A 224 -3.26 0.43 18.58
CA ALA A 224 -2.64 -0.88 18.75
C ALA A 224 -1.70 -1.21 17.59
N GLU A 225 -2.13 -0.96 16.35
CA GLU A 225 -1.33 -1.13 15.14
C GLU A 225 -0.10 -0.22 15.16
N LEU A 226 -0.24 1.04 15.62
CA LEU A 226 0.89 1.95 15.75
C LEU A 226 1.94 1.42 16.76
N ARG A 227 1.50 0.82 17.87
CA ARG A 227 2.41 0.21 18.86
C ARG A 227 3.11 -1.02 18.28
N GLU A 228 2.38 -1.86 17.55
CA GLU A 228 2.94 -3.04 16.89
C GLU A 228 3.99 -2.63 15.85
N ASN A 229 3.69 -1.65 15.00
CA ASN A 229 4.63 -1.13 14.01
C ASN A 229 5.91 -0.56 14.65
N ARG A 230 5.79 0.14 15.79
CA ARG A 230 6.96 0.60 16.55
C ARG A 230 7.81 -0.57 17.05
N LEU A 231 7.19 -1.62 17.58
CA LEU A 231 7.91 -2.81 18.03
C LEU A 231 8.64 -3.53 16.88
N VAL A 232 7.98 -3.64 15.71
CA VAL A 232 8.60 -4.24 14.52
C VAL A 232 9.79 -3.42 14.03
N GLU A 233 9.68 -2.10 14.00
CA GLU A 233 10.81 -1.21 13.65
C GLU A 233 11.97 -1.31 14.65
N ASP A 234 11.68 -1.35 15.95
CA ASP A 234 12.70 -1.54 16.98
C ASP A 234 13.40 -2.91 16.84
N MET A 235 12.66 -3.97 16.53
CA MET A 235 13.24 -5.29 16.24
C MET A 235 14.11 -5.25 14.97
N ARG A 236 13.66 -4.55 13.93
CA ARG A 236 14.42 -4.39 12.68
C ARG A 236 15.74 -3.66 12.94
N ARG A 237 15.72 -2.57 13.70
CA ARG A 237 16.95 -1.84 14.10
C ARG A 237 17.91 -2.74 14.86
N LYS A 238 17.43 -3.51 15.84
CA LYS A 238 18.26 -4.48 16.58
C LYS A 238 18.89 -5.53 15.68
N MET A 239 18.11 -6.08 14.74
CA MET A 239 18.61 -7.05 13.76
C MET A 239 19.69 -6.47 12.85
N GLU A 240 19.55 -5.20 12.47
CA GLU A 240 20.51 -4.48 11.62
C GLU A 240 21.79 -4.14 12.39
N ASP A 241 21.68 -3.77 13.66
CA ASP A 241 22.81 -3.59 14.56
C ASP A 241 23.58 -4.89 14.79
N ASP A 242 22.88 -6.01 15.03
CA ASP A 242 23.50 -7.33 15.19
C ASP A 242 24.18 -7.80 13.90
N LYS A 243 23.57 -7.54 12.75
CA LYS A 243 24.18 -7.81 11.43
C LYS A 243 25.47 -6.98 11.25
N SER A 244 25.43 -5.71 11.62
CA SER A 244 26.59 -4.81 11.55
C SER A 244 27.71 -5.22 12.49
N ARG A 245 27.37 -5.68 13.71
CA ARG A 245 28.34 -6.23 14.67
C ARG A 245 29.01 -7.49 14.14
N LYS A 246 28.23 -8.43 13.58
CA LYS A 246 28.77 -9.66 12.97
C LYS A 246 29.70 -9.36 11.79
N LEU A 247 29.34 -8.38 10.96
CA LEU A 247 30.19 -7.96 9.84
C LEU A 247 31.53 -7.40 10.32
N LYS A 248 31.51 -6.50 11.32
CA LYS A 248 32.74 -5.96 11.94
C LYS A 248 33.60 -7.06 12.57
N GLU A 249 32.98 -8.05 13.22
CA GLU A 249 33.70 -9.19 13.80
C GLU A 249 34.36 -10.05 12.70
N GLN A 250 33.66 -10.30 11.60
CA GLN A 250 34.20 -11.05 10.47
C GLN A 250 35.37 -10.31 9.80
N GLU A 251 35.28 -8.99 9.64
CA GLU A 251 36.37 -8.16 9.14
C GLU A 251 37.59 -8.21 10.09
N ALA A 252 37.37 -8.10 11.40
CA ALA A 252 38.44 -8.19 12.40
C ALA A 252 39.12 -9.55 12.38
N ARG A 253 38.36 -10.65 12.29
CA ARG A 253 38.90 -12.01 12.12
C ARG A 253 39.74 -12.13 10.86
N SER A 254 39.24 -11.62 9.73
CA SER A 254 39.96 -11.65 8.45
C SER A 254 41.28 -10.87 8.52
N LYS A 255 41.30 -9.72 9.18
CA LYS A 255 42.53 -8.93 9.42
C LYS A 255 43.53 -9.71 10.28
N PHE A 256 43.06 -10.34 11.35
CA PHE A 256 43.90 -11.14 12.24
C PHE A 256 44.53 -12.34 11.51
N ASP A 257 43.75 -13.05 10.69
CA ASP A 257 44.26 -14.18 9.90
C ASP A 257 45.30 -13.75 8.87
N ASN A 258 45.09 -12.59 8.23
CA ASN A 258 46.07 -12.03 7.29
C ASN A 258 47.38 -11.65 8.00
N GLU A 259 47.30 -11.04 9.18
CA GLU A 259 48.48 -10.69 9.96
C GLU A 259 49.22 -11.94 10.46
N ARG A 260 48.47 -12.95 10.92
CA ARG A 260 49.03 -14.25 11.32
C ARG A 260 49.81 -14.90 10.17
N LYS A 261 49.28 -14.85 8.93
CA LYS A 261 49.99 -15.34 7.74
C LYS A 261 51.28 -14.57 7.50
N ARG A 262 51.27 -13.23 7.57
CA ARG A 262 52.48 -12.40 7.44
C ARG A 262 53.55 -12.75 8.47
N VAL A 263 53.15 -12.94 9.73
CA VAL A 263 54.07 -13.35 10.79
C VAL A 263 54.66 -14.73 10.51
N GLN A 264 53.85 -15.69 10.05
CA GLN A 264 54.36 -17.01 9.66
C GLN A 264 55.34 -16.97 8.48
N GLU A 265 55.07 -16.12 7.48
CA GLU A 265 56.00 -15.91 6.36
C GLU A 265 57.31 -15.28 6.82
N ALA A 266 57.25 -14.27 7.70
CA ALA A 266 58.43 -13.65 8.29
C ALA A 266 59.25 -14.64 9.13
N LEU A 267 58.61 -15.53 9.90
CA LEU A 267 59.30 -16.59 10.65
C LEU A 267 60.03 -17.56 9.71
N LYS A 268 59.39 -18.02 8.63
CA LYS A 268 60.03 -18.88 7.62
C LYS A 268 61.21 -18.18 6.95
N LEU A 269 61.09 -16.89 6.66
CA LEU A 269 62.18 -16.10 6.10
C LEU A 269 63.37 -16.02 7.08
N ASN A 270 63.09 -15.76 8.36
CA ASN A 270 64.11 -15.73 9.41
C ASN A 270 64.81 -17.09 9.59
N GLU A 271 64.07 -18.21 9.56
CA GLU A 271 64.67 -19.55 9.56
C GLU A 271 65.60 -19.75 8.37
N THR A 272 65.21 -19.29 7.19
CA THR A 272 66.02 -19.36 5.97
C THR A 272 67.30 -18.52 6.11
N ILE A 273 67.19 -17.30 6.65
CA ILE A 273 68.34 -16.42 6.92
C ILE A 273 69.29 -17.09 7.93
N ALA A 274 68.76 -17.66 9.02
CA ALA A 274 69.55 -18.35 10.02
C ALA A 274 70.31 -19.56 9.44
N GLN A 275 69.68 -20.33 8.55
CA GLN A 275 70.35 -21.43 7.84
C GLN A 275 71.51 -20.91 6.97
N LYS A 276 71.28 -19.87 6.16
CA LYS A 276 72.34 -19.26 5.34
C LYS A 276 73.49 -18.69 6.17
N LEU A 277 73.20 -18.05 7.31
CA LEU A 277 74.24 -17.55 8.22
C LEU A 277 75.10 -18.71 8.76
N LYS A 278 74.47 -19.83 9.12
CA LYS A 278 75.17 -21.04 9.59
C LYS A 278 76.08 -21.64 8.51
N GLU A 279 75.73 -21.51 7.22
CA GLU A 279 76.58 -21.92 6.10
C GLU A 279 77.79 -21.00 5.91
N VAL A 280 77.63 -19.69 6.15
CA VAL A 280 78.68 -18.68 5.98
C VAL A 280 79.66 -18.66 7.17
N GLU A 281 79.18 -18.97 8.37
CA GLU A 281 79.95 -18.98 9.62
C GLU A 281 81.32 -19.69 9.54
N PRO A 282 81.45 -20.92 9.01
CA PRO A 282 82.75 -21.58 8.89
C PRO A 282 83.72 -20.84 7.95
N SER A 283 83.26 -20.29 6.82
CA SER A 283 84.11 -19.48 5.92
C SER A 283 84.58 -18.19 6.59
N MET A 284 83.72 -17.53 7.35
CA MET A 284 84.09 -16.31 8.09
C MET A 284 85.11 -16.61 9.19
N THR A 285 84.93 -17.71 9.91
CA THR A 285 85.86 -18.17 10.96
C THR A 285 87.23 -18.50 10.38
N GLN A 286 87.27 -19.10 9.19
CA GLN A 286 88.49 -19.41 8.45
C GLN A 286 89.24 -18.14 8.01
N LEU A 287 88.51 -17.12 7.54
CA LEU A 287 89.05 -15.78 7.25
C LEU A 287 89.55 -15.07 8.52
N HIS A 288 88.83 -15.16 9.62
CA HIS A 288 89.24 -14.55 10.89
C HIS A 288 90.54 -15.18 11.43
N MET A 289 90.68 -16.51 11.32
CA MET A 289 91.94 -17.21 11.63
C MET A 289 93.12 -16.77 10.74
N GLN A 290 92.87 -16.31 9.51
CA GLN A 290 93.93 -15.79 8.63
C GLN A 290 94.34 -14.34 8.96
N LEU A 291 93.50 -13.59 9.66
CA LEU A 291 93.74 -12.16 9.98
C LEU A 291 94.10 -11.91 11.45
N TYR A 292 94.02 -12.91 12.33
CA TYR A 292 94.31 -12.76 13.76
C TYR A 292 95.81 -12.75 14.06
N VAL A 293 96.38 -11.55 14.22
CA VAL A 293 97.71 -11.30 14.82
C VAL A 293 97.51 -11.00 16.31
N PRO A 294 98.18 -11.70 17.24
CA PRO A 294 97.96 -11.50 18.67
C PRO A 294 98.69 -10.25 19.17
N GLU A 295 97.96 -9.15 19.35
CA GLU A 295 98.48 -8.00 20.11
C GLU A 295 98.28 -8.21 21.62
N LYS A 296 99.39 -8.16 22.34
CA LYS A 296 99.46 -8.23 23.79
C LYS A 296 99.02 -6.90 24.41
N GLY A 297 98.00 -6.99 25.25
CA GLY A 297 97.93 -6.30 26.54
C GLY A 297 97.38 -4.87 26.52
N THR A 298 96.30 -4.64 27.27
CA THR A 298 96.22 -3.61 28.33
C THR A 298 94.90 -3.74 29.09
N SER A 299 94.94 -3.26 30.33
CA SER A 299 94.06 -3.53 31.47
C SER A 299 92.79 -2.63 31.48
N PRO A 300 91.91 -2.74 32.51
CA PRO A 300 90.48 -2.38 32.43
C PRO A 300 90.17 -0.94 32.88
N SER A 301 89.04 -0.39 32.42
CA SER A 301 88.35 0.71 33.14
C SER A 301 86.87 0.87 32.78
N PRO A 302 86.07 1.48 33.69
CA PRO A 302 84.63 1.28 33.83
C PRO A 302 83.79 2.40 33.21
N SER A 303 82.45 2.24 33.24
CA SER A 303 81.36 3.12 32.76
C SER A 303 80.65 2.52 31.53
N ASN A 304 79.32 2.51 31.39
CA ASN A 304 78.31 3.41 31.90
C ASN A 304 76.98 2.65 32.04
N LYS A 305 76.29 2.83 33.18
CA LYS A 305 74.89 2.45 33.35
C LYS A 305 74.05 3.38 32.47
N ILE A 306 73.46 2.88 31.38
CA ILE A 306 72.37 3.56 30.69
C ILE A 306 71.07 2.89 31.09
N SER A 307 70.38 3.58 31.99
CA SER A 307 68.99 3.38 32.35
C SER A 307 68.11 3.70 31.13
N THR A 308 67.47 2.70 30.53
CA THR A 308 66.33 2.90 29.65
C THR A 308 65.06 2.66 30.44
N GLN A 309 64.42 3.79 30.75
CA GLN A 309 63.13 3.92 31.41
C GLN A 309 62.06 3.09 30.67
N SER A 310 61.44 2.18 31.42
CA SER A 310 60.13 1.62 31.12
C SER A 310 59.07 2.71 31.28
N ASN A 311 58.61 3.28 30.17
CA ASN A 311 57.38 4.08 30.14
C ASN A 311 56.18 3.14 30.32
N LEU A 312 55.82 2.90 31.59
CA LEU A 312 54.48 2.49 31.97
C LEU A 312 53.56 3.71 31.79
N ILE A 313 52.64 3.62 30.84
CA ILE A 313 51.51 4.54 30.71
C ILE A 313 50.54 4.24 31.87
N PRO A 314 50.10 5.25 32.65
CA PRO A 314 49.18 5.06 33.75
C PRO A 314 47.77 4.79 33.22
N ALA A 315 47.13 3.76 33.76
CA ALA A 315 45.69 3.61 33.70
C ALA A 315 45.05 4.78 34.45
N THR A 316 44.54 5.78 33.71
CA THR A 316 43.61 6.76 34.26
C THR A 316 42.25 6.11 34.35
N SER A 317 41.91 5.65 35.56
CA SER A 317 40.55 5.74 36.06
C SER A 317 40.15 7.21 36.07
N LYS A 318 39.12 7.55 35.29
CA LYS A 318 38.24 8.66 35.63
C LYS A 318 36.81 8.16 35.51
N ASP A 319 36.22 8.15 36.70
CA ASP A 319 34.81 8.10 36.97
C ASP A 319 34.05 9.21 36.24
N ASP A 320 32.75 8.94 36.09
CA ASP A 320 31.62 9.88 36.16
C ASP A 320 31.51 11.03 35.16
N GLU A 321 30.45 10.96 34.35
CA GLU A 321 29.37 11.96 34.24
C GLU A 321 28.33 11.38 33.26
N GLU A 322 27.18 10.89 33.73
CA GLU A 322 25.94 11.69 33.87
C GLU A 322 25.78 12.78 32.79
N SER A 323 25.00 12.48 31.75
CA SER A 323 23.87 13.32 31.34
C SER A 323 23.16 12.68 30.14
N PHE A 324 21.88 12.32 30.24
CA PHE A 324 20.69 13.18 30.23
C PHE A 324 20.21 13.48 28.80
N PHE A 325 18.96 13.05 28.52
CA PHE A 325 18.02 13.53 27.49
C PHE A 325 18.31 13.11 26.03
N MET A 326 17.33 12.79 25.17
CA MET A 326 15.90 13.13 25.11
C MET A 326 15.24 12.23 24.04
N GLY A 327 13.93 11.98 24.15
CA GLY A 327 13.11 11.55 23.01
C GLY A 327 11.98 10.61 23.38
#